data_AF-A0A1Z5KP92-F1
#
_entry.id   AF-A0A1Z5KP92-F1
#
_cell.length_a   1.000
_cell.length_b   1.000
_cell.length_c   1.000
_cell.angle_alpha   90.00
_cell.angle_beta   90.00
_cell.angle_gamma   90.00
#
_symmetry.space_group_name_H-M   'P 1'
#
loop_
_entity.id
_entity.type
_entity.pdbx_description
1 polymer ?
#
loop_
_entity_poly.entity_id
_entity_poly.type
_entity_poly.pdbx_seq_one_letter_code
_entity_poly.pdbx_strand_id
1 'polypeptide(L)'
;MVLAEISLGWLSDIRSLTCTNILATILIAYGLVAVLSLAIHQGWEQDPDAEERQFVCHWKRLPPVTDAWFLFVGTSFFIMEGGITVVVPLQEAVGRLETVSCRQCAHDMGHYGLSYLLCVYLCRCFGRRKFKNRTDVICRALLGEQTSWWWRGVLTTVITFILDVIATLAIDYLGNVVSLLGSMFGIPLALVFPPLMHNRLVGDRVQMNYVVVCFGLLAKGAASYATVASWNQEGG
;
A
#
# COMPACT_ATOMS: atom_id res chain seq x y z
N MET A 1 16.39 -11.56 14.57
CA MET A 1 15.94 -10.33 13.89
C MET A 1 15.53 -9.21 14.84
N VAL A 2 15.21 -9.50 16.11
CA VAL A 2 14.83 -8.54 17.18
C VAL A 2 15.85 -7.39 17.44
N LEU A 3 17.17 -7.61 17.25
CA LEU A 3 18.19 -6.57 17.46
C LEU A 3 18.16 -5.45 16.39
N ALA A 4 17.68 -5.74 15.18
CA ALA A 4 17.56 -4.74 14.12
C ALA A 4 16.38 -3.78 14.35
N GLU A 5 15.33 -4.24 15.01
CA GLU A 5 14.11 -3.46 15.26
C GLU A 5 14.29 -2.38 16.33
N ILE A 6 15.07 -2.68 17.38
CA ILE A 6 15.44 -1.71 18.43
C ILE A 6 16.23 -0.53 17.84
N SER A 7 16.97 -0.76 16.74
CA SER A 7 17.76 0.26 16.06
C SER A 7 16.89 1.28 15.30
N LEU A 8 15.75 0.85 14.75
CA LEU A 8 14.86 1.70 13.94
C LEU A 8 14.04 2.69 14.78
N GLY A 9 13.74 2.36 16.04
CA GLY A 9 13.17 3.32 17.00
C GLY A 9 14.10 4.47 17.37
N TRP A 10 15.38 4.36 17.01
CA TRP A 10 16.44 5.32 17.30
C TRP A 10 16.90 6.14 16.10
N LEU A 11 16.33 5.90 14.91
CA LEU A 11 16.58 6.72 13.72
C LEU A 11 15.82 8.04 13.82
N SER A 12 16.45 9.01 14.49
CA SER A 12 16.03 10.42 14.51
C SER A 12 16.24 11.14 13.17
N ASP A 13 16.91 10.50 12.19
CA ASP A 13 17.33 11.12 10.94
C ASP A 13 16.65 10.49 9.72
N ILE A 14 15.56 11.11 9.29
CA ILE A 14 14.71 10.73 8.14
C ILE A 14 15.53 10.64 6.84
N ARG A 15 16.67 11.31 6.77
CA ARG A 15 17.53 11.30 5.59
C ARG A 15 18.10 9.91 5.26
N SER A 16 18.25 9.05 6.26
CA SER A 16 18.67 7.66 6.07
C SER A 16 17.64 6.83 5.29
N LEU A 17 16.34 7.18 5.40
CA LEU A 17 15.25 6.48 4.72
C LEU A 17 15.23 6.67 3.19
N THR A 18 15.99 7.63 2.65
CA THR A 18 16.10 7.80 1.19
C THR A 18 16.83 6.62 0.56
N CYS A 19 17.85 6.08 1.25
CA CYS A 19 18.59 4.93 0.76
C CYS A 19 17.71 3.66 0.76
N THR A 20 16.95 3.44 1.85
CA THR A 20 16.02 2.31 1.93
C THR A 20 14.88 2.41 0.92
N ASN A 21 14.38 3.61 0.63
CA ASN A 21 13.36 3.82 -0.39
C ASN A 21 13.86 3.50 -1.82
N ILE A 22 15.09 3.91 -2.15
CA ILE A 22 15.70 3.57 -3.45
C ILE A 22 15.89 2.04 -3.56
N LEU A 23 16.40 1.41 -2.50
CA LEU A 23 16.56 -0.04 -2.46
C LEU A 23 15.22 -0.77 -2.60
N ALA A 24 14.17 -0.32 -1.91
CA ALA A 24 12.82 -0.86 -2.05
C ALA A 24 12.29 -0.72 -3.48
N THR A 25 12.52 0.43 -4.12
CA THR A 25 12.12 0.66 -5.52
C THR A 25 12.83 -0.31 -6.47
N ILE A 26 14.13 -0.56 -6.25
CA ILE A 26 14.91 -1.53 -7.04
C ILE A 26 14.38 -2.95 -6.82
N LEU A 27 14.07 -3.35 -5.58
CA LEU A 27 13.52 -4.67 -5.28
C LEU A 27 12.14 -4.88 -5.92
N ILE A 28 11.26 -3.86 -5.88
CA ILE A 28 9.95 -3.92 -6.53
C ILE A 28 10.10 -4.05 -8.04
N ALA A 29 10.96 -3.23 -8.66
CA ALA A 29 11.24 -3.29 -10.09
C ALA A 29 11.81 -4.66 -10.49
N TYR A 30 12.76 -5.19 -9.71
CA TYR A 30 13.32 -6.51 -9.93
C TYR A 30 12.24 -7.61 -9.82
N GLY A 31 11.40 -7.58 -8.79
CA GLY A 31 10.32 -8.54 -8.61
C GLY A 31 9.33 -8.54 -9.78
N LEU A 32 8.94 -7.35 -10.26
CA LEU A 32 8.06 -7.21 -11.43
C LEU A 32 8.71 -7.76 -12.70
N VAL A 33 9.98 -7.43 -12.95
CA VAL A 33 10.73 -7.97 -14.10
C VAL A 33 10.86 -9.48 -14.01
N ALA A 34 11.16 -10.03 -12.84
CA ALA A 34 11.30 -11.46 -12.62
C ALA A 34 9.98 -12.20 -12.91
N VAL A 35 8.86 -11.75 -12.33
CA VAL A 35 7.52 -12.35 -12.55
C VAL A 35 7.11 -12.24 -14.02
N LEU A 36 7.33 -11.08 -14.65
CA LEU A 36 7.02 -10.89 -16.06
C LEU A 36 7.88 -11.81 -16.95
N SER A 37 9.17 -11.93 -16.66
CA SER A 37 10.08 -12.77 -17.42
C SER A 37 9.72 -14.26 -17.32
N LEU A 38 9.34 -14.73 -16.13
CA LEU A 38 8.84 -16.09 -15.91
C LEU A 38 7.52 -16.35 -16.65
N ALA A 39 6.57 -15.42 -16.58
CA ALA A 39 5.30 -15.54 -17.28
C ALA A 39 5.48 -15.60 -18.81
N ILE A 40 6.41 -14.80 -19.35
CA ILE A 40 6.76 -14.83 -20.78
C ILE A 40 7.45 -16.15 -21.14
N HIS A 41 8.40 -16.63 -20.31
CA HIS A 41 9.12 -17.86 -20.55
C HIS A 41 8.17 -19.08 -20.56
N GLN A 42 7.29 -19.18 -19.56
CA GLN A 42 6.26 -20.22 -19.49
C GLN A 42 5.26 -20.11 -20.65
N GLY A 43 4.90 -18.89 -21.06
CA GLY A 43 3.99 -18.68 -22.19
C GLY A 43 4.60 -19.02 -23.56
N TRP A 44 5.93 -19.09 -23.66
CA TRP A 44 6.65 -19.43 -24.89
C TRP A 44 6.90 -20.94 -25.05
N GLU A 45 6.84 -21.70 -23.95
CA GLU A 45 7.00 -23.15 -24.00
C GLU A 45 5.81 -23.77 -24.75
N GLN A 46 6.11 -24.32 -25.92
CA GLN A 46 5.11 -24.82 -26.86
C GLN A 46 4.98 -26.33 -26.62
N ASP A 47 3.79 -26.78 -26.22
CA ASP A 47 3.49 -28.21 -26.18
C ASP A 47 3.55 -28.77 -27.61
N PRO A 48 4.35 -29.81 -27.88
CA PRO A 48 4.50 -30.36 -29.23
C PRO A 48 3.20 -30.96 -29.79
N ASP A 49 2.22 -31.27 -28.92
CA ASP A 49 0.97 -31.94 -29.27
C ASP A 49 -0.25 -30.99 -29.36
N ALA A 50 -0.09 -29.70 -29.04
CA ALA A 50 -1.18 -28.72 -29.05
C ALA A 50 -0.92 -27.58 -30.06
N GLU A 51 -1.80 -27.43 -31.06
CA GLU A 51 -1.76 -26.29 -32.02
C GLU A 51 -1.97 -24.93 -31.34
N GLU A 52 -2.52 -24.91 -30.12
CA GLU A 52 -2.84 -23.69 -29.38
C GLU A 52 -1.80 -23.41 -28.29
N ARG A 53 -1.35 -22.14 -28.19
CA ARG A 53 -0.39 -21.72 -27.16
C ARG A 53 -0.96 -22.03 -25.76
N GLN A 54 -0.16 -22.59 -24.87
CA GLN A 54 -0.56 -22.96 -23.50
C GLN A 54 -1.24 -21.81 -22.73
N PHE A 55 -0.84 -20.57 -23.02
CA PHE A 55 -1.47 -19.35 -22.47
C PHE A 55 -2.96 -19.25 -22.82
N VAL A 56 -3.33 -19.53 -24.08
CA VAL A 56 -4.73 -19.43 -24.55
C VAL A 56 -5.57 -20.53 -23.93
N CYS A 57 -5.00 -21.74 -23.79
CA CYS A 57 -5.64 -22.85 -23.11
C CYS A 57 -5.91 -22.55 -21.62
N HIS A 58 -4.93 -21.99 -20.90
CA HIS A 58 -5.12 -21.56 -19.50
C HIS A 58 -6.16 -20.44 -19.39
N TRP A 59 -6.11 -19.45 -20.28
CA TRP A 59 -7.07 -18.34 -20.28
C TRP A 59 -8.51 -18.82 -20.45
N LYS A 60 -8.76 -19.76 -21.37
CA LYS A 60 -10.09 -20.33 -21.62
C LYS A 60 -10.59 -21.22 -20.47
N ARG A 61 -9.68 -21.75 -19.63
CA ARG A 61 -10.01 -22.68 -18.55
C ARG A 61 -10.23 -22.00 -17.20
N LEU A 62 -9.97 -20.69 -17.10
CA LEU A 62 -10.22 -19.92 -15.89
C LEU A 62 -11.73 -19.84 -15.61
N PRO A 63 -12.20 -20.31 -14.44
CA PRO A 63 -13.60 -20.14 -14.06
C PRO A 63 -13.92 -18.65 -13.93
N PRO A 64 -15.09 -18.18 -14.40
CA PRO A 64 -15.44 -16.76 -14.36
C PRO A 64 -15.61 -16.21 -12.93
N VAL A 65 -15.91 -17.08 -11.96
CA VAL A 65 -16.04 -16.73 -10.54
C VAL A 65 -15.41 -17.84 -9.71
N THR A 66 -14.39 -17.50 -8.93
CA THR A 66 -13.71 -18.41 -7.98
C THR A 66 -13.69 -17.79 -6.60
N ASP A 67 -13.55 -18.60 -5.55
CA ASP A 67 -13.42 -18.09 -4.18
C ASP A 67 -12.17 -17.20 -4.00
N ALA A 68 -11.15 -17.39 -4.85
CA ALA A 68 -9.95 -16.56 -4.93
C ALA A 68 -10.24 -15.11 -5.34
N TRP A 69 -11.41 -14.81 -5.92
CA TRP A 69 -11.78 -13.43 -6.27
C TRP A 69 -11.90 -12.54 -5.03
N PHE A 70 -12.38 -13.10 -3.90
CA PHE A 70 -12.46 -12.36 -2.64
C PHE A 70 -11.08 -12.06 -2.06
N LEU A 71 -10.15 -13.02 -2.18
CA LEU A 71 -8.76 -12.86 -1.79
C LEU A 71 -8.11 -11.71 -2.58
N PHE A 72 -8.30 -11.70 -3.90
CA PHE A 72 -7.82 -10.64 -4.77
C PHE A 72 -8.38 -9.26 -4.40
N VAL A 73 -9.70 -9.17 -4.15
CA VAL A 73 -10.36 -7.91 -3.76
C VAL A 73 -9.78 -7.39 -2.44
N GLY A 74 -9.67 -8.25 -1.42
CA GLY A 74 -9.10 -7.86 -0.12
C GLY A 74 -7.68 -7.34 -0.24
N THR A 75 -6.80 -8.07 -0.92
CA THR A 75 -5.40 -7.65 -1.15
C THR A 75 -5.31 -6.34 -1.93
N SER A 76 -6.20 -6.12 -2.91
CA SER A 76 -6.24 -4.86 -3.68
C SER A 76 -6.57 -3.66 -2.80
N PHE A 77 -7.56 -3.79 -1.91
CA PHE A 77 -7.90 -2.72 -0.95
C PHE A 77 -6.81 -2.50 0.09
N PHE A 78 -6.11 -3.56 0.51
CA PHE A 78 -4.94 -3.42 1.38
C PHE A 78 -3.81 -2.60 0.73
N ILE A 79 -3.49 -2.88 -0.54
CA ILE A 79 -2.49 -2.11 -1.29
C ILE A 79 -2.92 -0.64 -1.43
N MET A 80 -4.21 -0.37 -1.63
CA MET A 80 -4.73 0.99 -1.76
C MET A 80 -4.68 1.78 -0.45
N GLU A 81 -4.82 1.13 0.71
CA GLU A 81 -4.76 1.77 2.03
C GLU A 81 -3.43 2.51 2.25
N GLY A 82 -2.31 1.87 1.89
CA GLY A 82 -0.98 2.49 1.95
C GLY A 82 -0.83 3.72 1.04
N GLY A 83 -1.58 3.80 -0.06
CA GLY A 83 -1.62 4.99 -0.92
C GLY A 83 -2.43 6.12 -0.29
N ILE A 84 -3.64 5.84 0.17
CA ILE A 84 -4.57 6.85 0.69
C ILE A 84 -4.01 7.54 1.94
N THR A 85 -3.35 6.81 2.84
CA THR A 85 -2.77 7.37 4.07
C THR A 85 -1.62 8.34 3.79
N VAL A 86 -0.87 8.14 2.71
CA VAL A 86 0.25 8.99 2.32
C VAL A 86 -0.21 10.18 1.47
N VAL A 87 -1.32 10.06 0.74
CA VAL A 87 -1.84 11.11 -0.13
C VAL A 87 -2.14 12.40 0.64
N VAL A 88 -2.74 12.33 1.83
CA VAL A 88 -3.13 13.55 2.59
C VAL A 88 -1.90 14.37 3.02
N PRO A 89 -0.90 13.81 3.74
CA PRO A 89 0.32 14.55 4.06
C PRO A 89 1.10 15.02 2.82
N LEU A 90 1.08 14.23 1.73
CA LEU A 90 1.75 14.59 0.49
C LEU A 90 1.07 15.77 -0.20
N GLN A 91 -0.26 15.79 -0.24
CA GLN A 91 -1.05 16.92 -0.75
C GLN A 91 -0.78 18.19 0.05
N GLU A 92 -0.69 18.10 1.39
CA GLU A 92 -0.31 19.26 2.21
C GLU A 92 1.13 19.74 1.95
N ALA A 93 2.05 18.81 1.64
CA ALA A 93 3.43 19.15 1.29
C ALA A 93 3.53 19.81 -0.09
N VAL A 94 2.76 19.31 -1.07
CA VAL A 94 2.72 19.86 -2.44
C VAL A 94 1.97 21.20 -2.48
N GLY A 95 0.85 21.32 -1.78
CA GLY A 95 0.06 22.57 -1.70
C GLY A 95 0.84 23.74 -1.09
N ARG A 96 1.84 23.47 -0.23
CA ARG A 96 2.77 24.52 0.25
C ARG A 96 3.79 24.96 -0.78
N LEU A 97 4.05 24.20 -1.85
CA LEU A 97 4.97 24.58 -2.91
C LEU A 97 4.30 25.49 -3.95
N GLU A 98 2.99 25.38 -4.14
CA GLU A 98 2.23 26.26 -5.06
C GLU A 98 2.15 27.70 -4.56
N THR A 99 2.20 27.96 -3.24
CA THR A 99 2.25 29.33 -2.71
C THR A 99 3.62 29.99 -2.82
N VAL A 100 4.69 29.24 -3.11
CA VAL A 100 6.07 29.78 -3.25
C VAL A 100 6.50 29.91 -4.71
N SER A 101 5.85 29.21 -5.65
CA SER A 101 6.26 29.19 -7.06
C SER A 101 5.22 29.85 -7.97
N CYS A 102 5.04 31.16 -7.82
CA CYS A 102 4.51 31.96 -8.93
C CYS A 102 5.53 31.87 -10.09
N ARG A 103 5.04 31.54 -11.31
CA ARG A 103 5.66 31.77 -12.63
C ARG A 103 7.17 31.49 -12.74
N GLN A 104 7.57 30.37 -13.38
CA GLN A 104 8.64 30.43 -14.41
C GLN A 104 8.90 29.12 -15.18
N CYS A 105 8.54 27.92 -14.72
CA CYS A 105 9.11 26.69 -15.32
C CYS A 105 8.15 25.82 -16.14
N ALA A 106 6.98 26.33 -16.55
CA ALA A 106 5.96 25.52 -17.21
C ALA A 106 6.07 25.43 -18.75
N HIS A 107 7.13 25.96 -19.39
CA HIS A 107 7.13 26.10 -20.85
C HIS A 107 8.17 25.29 -21.66
N ASP A 108 9.07 24.50 -21.06
CA ASP A 108 10.04 23.71 -21.86
C ASP A 108 10.21 22.28 -21.38
N MET A 109 9.14 21.47 -21.51
CA MET A 109 9.16 20.05 -21.12
C MET A 109 8.75 19.13 -22.28
N GLY A 110 9.35 19.36 -23.45
CA GLY A 110 9.05 18.62 -24.68
C GLY A 110 9.82 17.31 -24.88
N HIS A 111 11.14 17.23 -24.66
CA HIS A 111 11.91 16.08 -25.19
C HIS A 111 13.08 15.54 -24.35
N TYR A 112 13.32 16.07 -23.14
CA TYR A 112 14.41 15.60 -22.26
C TYR A 112 13.91 15.03 -20.91
N GLY A 113 12.64 14.62 -20.83
CA GLY A 113 11.96 14.28 -19.59
C GLY A 113 12.66 13.19 -18.76
N LEU A 114 13.18 12.12 -19.40
CA LEU A 114 13.75 10.99 -18.68
C LEU A 114 15.18 11.24 -18.16
N SER A 115 16.04 11.91 -18.94
CA SER A 115 17.40 12.24 -18.50
C SER A 115 17.42 13.38 -17.48
N TYR A 116 16.51 14.35 -17.62
CA TYR A 116 16.35 15.45 -16.67
C TYR A 116 15.69 14.96 -15.37
N LEU A 117 14.77 13.98 -15.40
CA LEU A 117 14.25 13.35 -14.17
C LEU A 117 15.35 12.62 -13.41
N LEU A 118 16.20 11.85 -14.08
CA LEU A 118 17.32 11.14 -13.46
C LEU A 118 18.36 12.13 -12.89
N CYS A 119 18.67 13.19 -13.64
CA CYS A 119 19.62 14.21 -13.23
C CYS A 119 19.07 15.11 -12.09
N VAL A 120 17.77 15.43 -12.08
CA VAL A 120 17.11 16.14 -10.97
C VAL A 120 16.95 15.24 -9.75
N TYR A 121 16.70 13.94 -9.91
CA TYR A 121 16.69 12.98 -8.79
C TYR A 121 18.07 12.88 -8.14
N LEU A 122 19.13 12.77 -8.94
CA LEU A 122 20.51 12.71 -8.44
C LEU A 122 20.96 14.07 -7.86
N CYS A 123 20.59 15.20 -8.47
CA CYS A 123 20.98 16.53 -8.01
C CYS A 123 20.18 17.01 -6.78
N ARG A 124 18.92 16.58 -6.59
CA ARG A 124 18.17 16.84 -5.34
C ARG A 124 18.64 15.96 -4.18
N CYS A 125 19.16 14.76 -4.43
CA CYS A 125 19.74 13.91 -3.36
C CYS A 125 20.95 14.57 -2.68
N PHE A 126 21.71 15.41 -3.41
CA PHE A 126 22.86 16.14 -2.85
C PHE A 126 22.53 17.54 -2.32
N GLY A 127 21.36 18.09 -2.64
CA GLY A 127 20.90 19.40 -2.17
C GLY A 127 20.53 19.40 -0.70
N ARG A 128 21.50 19.70 0.17
CA ARG A 128 21.32 19.95 1.62
C ARG A 128 20.24 21.04 1.86
N ARG A 129 18.98 20.65 2.02
CA ARG A 129 17.99 21.48 2.72
C ARG A 129 17.78 20.91 4.12
N LYS A 130 18.23 21.67 5.13
CA LYS A 130 17.91 21.42 6.54
C LYS A 130 16.39 21.52 6.72
N PHE A 131 15.69 20.40 6.62
CA PHE A 131 14.28 20.31 6.97
C PHE A 131 14.20 20.28 8.50
N LYS A 132 13.95 21.44 9.11
CA LYS A 132 13.73 21.57 10.55
C LYS A 132 12.40 20.88 10.91
N ASN A 133 12.52 19.79 11.67
CA ASN A 133 11.52 19.00 12.40
C ASN A 133 10.05 19.22 12.04
N ARG A 134 9.48 18.33 11.22
CA ARG A 134 8.02 18.23 10.99
C ARG A 134 7.44 16.82 11.18
N THR A 135 8.27 15.81 11.46
CA THR A 135 7.83 14.47 11.85
C THR A 135 7.25 14.40 13.26
N ASP A 136 7.59 15.37 14.12
CA ASP A 136 6.96 15.54 15.43
C ASP A 136 5.44 15.75 15.34
N VAL A 137 4.93 16.32 14.25
CA VAL A 137 3.50 16.62 14.10
C VAL A 137 2.69 15.37 13.76
N ILE A 138 3.22 14.50 12.90
CA ILE A 138 2.54 13.26 12.49
C ILE A 138 2.56 12.24 13.64
N CYS A 139 3.69 12.12 14.34
CA CYS A 139 3.79 11.28 15.55
C CYS A 139 2.96 11.82 16.73
N ARG A 140 2.63 13.11 16.78
CA ARG A 140 1.70 13.67 17.77
C ARG A 140 0.23 13.47 17.38
N ALA A 141 -0.09 13.50 16.08
CA ALA A 141 -1.45 13.30 15.59
C ALA A 141 -1.91 11.83 15.67
N LEU A 142 -1.02 10.87 15.42
CA LEU A 142 -1.37 9.44 15.44
C LEU A 142 -1.39 8.82 16.85
N LEU A 143 -0.54 9.28 17.77
CA LEU A 143 -0.37 8.64 19.08
C LEU A 143 -1.11 9.34 20.23
N GLY A 144 -1.87 10.39 19.93
CA GLY A 144 -2.54 11.17 20.96
C GLY A 144 -1.56 11.79 21.96
N GLU A 145 -2.10 12.68 22.76
CA GLU A 145 -1.39 13.46 23.75
C GLU A 145 -0.78 12.55 24.84
N GLN A 146 0.54 12.68 25.05
CA GLN A 146 1.31 12.27 26.24
C GLN A 146 1.09 10.84 26.79
N THR A 147 1.88 9.89 26.28
CA THR A 147 2.41 8.78 27.09
C THR A 147 3.93 8.90 27.13
N SER A 148 4.52 8.62 28.31
CA SER A 148 5.95 8.82 28.56
C SER A 148 6.80 8.12 27.50
N TRP A 149 7.97 8.68 27.20
CA TRP A 149 8.86 8.22 26.13
C TRP A 149 9.16 6.71 26.21
N TRP A 150 9.17 6.16 27.43
CA TRP A 150 9.30 4.73 27.72
C TRP A 150 8.12 3.87 27.25
N TRP A 151 6.88 4.33 27.44
CA TRP A 151 5.68 3.57 27.03
C TRP A 151 5.60 3.36 25.52
N ARG A 152 6.06 4.33 24.73
CA ARG A 152 6.11 4.23 23.26
C ARG A 152 7.05 3.11 22.80
N GLY A 153 8.23 3.03 23.41
CA GLY A 153 9.19 1.96 23.15
C GLY A 153 8.61 0.60 23.50
N VAL A 154 8.04 0.46 24.70
CA VAL A 154 7.42 -0.81 25.15
C VAL A 154 6.30 -1.23 24.22
N LEU A 155 5.36 -0.34 23.89
CA LEU A 155 4.24 -0.66 23.02
C LEU A 155 4.70 -1.06 21.62
N THR A 156 5.71 -0.38 21.07
CA THR A 156 6.26 -0.71 19.75
C THR A 156 6.88 -2.11 19.76
N THR A 157 7.70 -2.43 20.77
CA THR A 157 8.30 -3.77 20.89
C THR A 157 7.28 -4.89 21.11
N VAL A 158 6.20 -4.59 21.83
CA VAL A 158 5.11 -5.55 22.04
C VAL A 158 4.35 -5.79 20.72
N ILE A 159 4.02 -4.74 19.98
CA ILE A 159 3.34 -4.88 18.68
C ILE A 159 4.24 -5.62 17.68
N THR A 160 5.53 -5.29 17.58
CA THR A 160 6.41 -5.99 16.64
C THR A 160 6.60 -7.45 17.02
N PHE A 161 6.74 -7.76 18.31
CA PHE A 161 6.80 -9.14 18.78
C PHE A 161 5.52 -9.93 18.44
N ILE A 162 4.35 -9.33 18.65
CA ILE A 162 3.07 -9.97 18.28
C ILE A 162 3.00 -10.19 16.76
N LEU A 163 3.42 -9.22 15.95
CA LEU A 163 3.45 -9.34 14.50
C LEU A 163 4.43 -10.43 14.03
N ASP A 164 5.60 -10.56 14.66
CA ASP A 164 6.59 -11.60 14.35
C ASP A 164 6.06 -13.00 14.67
N VAL A 165 5.37 -13.17 15.80
CA VAL A 165 4.68 -14.42 16.17
C VAL A 165 3.59 -14.74 15.16
N ILE A 166 2.73 -13.77 14.80
CA ILE A 166 1.68 -13.96 13.80
C ILE A 166 2.29 -14.33 12.45
N ALA A 167 3.36 -13.65 12.02
CA ALA A 167 4.03 -13.92 10.75
C ALA A 167 4.62 -15.33 10.69
N THR A 168 5.20 -15.81 11.80
CA THR A 168 5.75 -17.17 11.88
C THR A 168 4.64 -18.23 11.84
N LEU A 169 3.51 -17.97 12.48
CA LEU A 169 2.36 -18.89 12.49
C LEU A 169 1.55 -18.86 11.19
N ALA A 170 1.53 -17.74 10.49
CA ALA A 170 0.70 -17.51 9.31
C ALA A 170 1.50 -17.51 7.99
N ILE A 171 2.73 -18.05 7.97
CA ILE A 171 3.59 -18.05 6.79
C ILE A 171 2.93 -18.75 5.59
N ASP A 172 2.18 -19.83 5.85
CA ASP A 172 1.48 -20.63 4.85
C ASP A 172 0.17 -19.97 4.35
N TYR A 173 -0.38 -19.02 5.12
CA TYR A 173 -1.67 -18.37 4.84
C TYR A 173 -1.56 -16.84 4.76
N LEU A 174 -0.36 -16.33 4.47
CA LEU A 174 -0.07 -14.89 4.47
C LEU A 174 -1.04 -14.13 3.55
N GLY A 175 -1.34 -14.69 2.37
CA GLY A 175 -2.28 -14.10 1.41
C GLY A 175 -3.69 -13.93 2.00
N ASN A 176 -4.17 -14.91 2.74
CA ASN A 176 -5.49 -14.88 3.35
C ASN A 176 -5.55 -13.88 4.51
N VAL A 177 -4.49 -13.80 5.34
CA VAL A 177 -4.40 -12.79 6.42
C VAL A 177 -4.37 -11.38 5.85
N VAL A 178 -3.58 -11.13 4.81
CA VAL A 178 -3.51 -9.82 4.15
C VAL A 178 -4.85 -9.45 3.49
N SER A 179 -5.51 -10.42 2.85
CA SER A 179 -6.85 -10.22 2.30
C SER A 179 -7.86 -9.85 3.40
N LEU A 180 -7.84 -10.56 4.54
CA LEU A 180 -8.73 -10.29 5.67
C LEU A 180 -8.49 -8.89 6.24
N LEU A 181 -7.23 -8.48 6.41
CA LEU A 181 -6.89 -7.13 6.87
C LEU A 181 -7.38 -6.06 5.87
N GLY A 182 -7.18 -6.30 4.58
CA GLY A 182 -7.67 -5.43 3.50
C GLY A 182 -9.19 -5.32 3.46
N SER A 183 -9.91 -6.42 3.65
CA SER A 183 -11.38 -6.41 3.68
C SER A 183 -11.92 -5.75 4.95
N MET A 184 -11.30 -6.02 6.11
CA MET A 184 -11.79 -5.51 7.41
C MET A 184 -11.50 -4.02 7.61
N PHE A 185 -10.34 -3.54 7.16
CA PHE A 185 -9.89 -2.16 7.37
C PHE A 185 -9.83 -1.34 6.08
N GLY A 186 -9.30 -1.90 5.00
CA GLY A 186 -9.16 -1.21 3.72
C GLY A 186 -10.49 -0.82 3.07
N ILE A 187 -11.47 -1.75 3.01
CA ILE A 187 -12.78 -1.48 2.41
C ILE A 187 -13.53 -0.35 3.14
N PRO A 188 -13.66 -0.35 4.49
CA PRO A 188 -14.26 0.77 5.19
C PRO A 188 -13.53 2.09 4.96
N LEU A 189 -12.20 2.09 5.07
CA LEU A 189 -11.37 3.29 4.85
C LEU A 189 -11.58 3.89 3.46
N ALA A 190 -11.75 3.05 2.43
CA ALA A 190 -11.94 3.49 1.07
C ALA A 190 -13.38 3.88 0.71
N LEU A 191 -14.38 3.10 1.13
CA LEU A 191 -15.75 3.23 0.65
C LEU A 191 -16.73 3.82 1.68
N VAL A 192 -16.42 3.75 2.97
CA VAL A 192 -17.33 4.20 4.04
C VAL A 192 -16.92 5.57 4.57
N PHE A 193 -15.63 5.80 4.85
CA PHE A 193 -15.19 7.06 5.44
C PHE A 193 -15.32 8.28 4.51
N PRO A 194 -14.94 8.24 3.22
CA PRO A 194 -15.07 9.41 2.34
C PRO A 194 -16.51 9.92 2.17
N PRO A 195 -17.53 9.08 1.88
CA PRO A 195 -18.92 9.57 1.77
C PRO A 195 -19.49 10.04 3.11
N LEU A 196 -19.12 9.43 4.24
CA LEU A 196 -19.53 9.92 5.57
C LEU A 196 -18.92 11.29 5.87
N MET A 197 -17.65 11.49 5.52
CA MET A 197 -16.99 12.78 5.67
C MET A 197 -17.62 13.83 4.74
N HIS A 198 -17.92 13.45 3.49
CA HIS A 198 -18.60 14.32 2.54
C HIS A 198 -20.01 14.73 3.01
N ASN A 199 -20.79 13.79 3.56
CA ASN A 199 -22.10 14.06 4.16
C ASN A 199 -22.01 15.07 5.31
N ARG A 200 -20.95 15.01 6.12
CA ARG A 200 -20.75 15.93 7.25
C ARG A 200 -20.26 17.32 6.82
N LEU A 201 -19.47 17.40 5.74
CA LEU A 201 -18.85 18.66 5.30
C LEU A 201 -19.72 19.45 4.32
N VAL A 202 -20.32 18.79 3.33
CA VAL A 202 -21.02 19.45 2.22
C VAL A 202 -22.54 19.25 2.34
N GLY A 203 -22.97 18.07 2.80
CA GLY A 203 -24.40 17.76 2.95
C GLY A 203 -25.19 17.63 1.64
N ASP A 204 -24.52 17.56 0.48
CA ASP A 204 -25.17 17.37 -0.82
C ASP A 204 -25.35 15.87 -1.12
N ARG A 205 -26.47 15.52 -1.77
CA ARG A 205 -26.85 14.15 -2.18
C ARG A 205 -26.67 13.06 -1.11
N VAL A 206 -27.08 13.35 0.13
CA VAL A 206 -26.93 12.43 1.28
C VAL A 206 -27.42 11.01 1.04
N GLN A 207 -28.53 10.84 0.29
CA GLN A 207 -29.10 9.53 -0.02
C GLN A 207 -28.14 8.66 -0.84
N MET A 208 -27.49 9.21 -1.87
CA MET A 208 -26.56 8.46 -2.72
C MET A 208 -25.31 8.04 -1.93
N ASN A 209 -24.84 8.91 -1.03
CA ASN A 209 -23.70 8.62 -0.16
C ASN A 209 -24.01 7.50 0.84
N TYR A 210 -25.24 7.45 1.38
CA TYR A 210 -25.67 6.33 2.22
C TYR A 210 -25.77 5.01 1.45
N VAL A 211 -26.19 5.03 0.18
CA VAL A 211 -26.20 3.82 -0.68
C VAL A 211 -24.78 3.28 -0.86
N VAL A 212 -23.80 4.16 -1.14
CA VAL A 212 -22.39 3.76 -1.27
C VAL A 212 -21.85 3.19 0.04
N VAL A 213 -22.16 3.81 1.18
CA VAL A 213 -21.78 3.31 2.51
C VAL A 213 -22.36 1.91 2.76
N CYS A 214 -23.65 1.72 2.45
CA CYS A 214 -24.32 0.43 2.60
C CYS A 214 -23.64 -0.65 1.74
N PHE A 215 -23.37 -0.34 0.47
CA PHE A 215 -22.65 -1.25 -0.43
C PHE A 215 -21.25 -1.58 0.10
N GLY A 216 -20.51 -0.61 0.62
CA GLY A 216 -19.20 -0.82 1.23
C GLY A 216 -19.24 -1.73 2.46
N LEU A 217 -20.26 -1.60 3.31
CA LEU A 217 -20.45 -2.47 4.48
C LEU A 217 -20.84 -3.90 4.09
N LEU A 218 -21.68 -4.06 3.07
CA LEU A 218 -22.02 -5.38 2.52
C LEU A 218 -20.80 -6.05 1.90
N ALA A 219 -20.02 -5.31 1.11
CA ALA A 219 -18.76 -5.79 0.52
C ALA A 219 -17.76 -6.21 1.60
N LYS A 220 -17.60 -5.42 2.67
CA LYS A 220 -16.79 -5.78 3.85
C LYS A 220 -17.23 -7.13 4.42
N GLY A 221 -18.53 -7.29 4.66
CA GLY A 221 -19.10 -8.50 5.25
C GLY A 221 -18.86 -9.72 4.36
N ALA A 222 -19.18 -9.62 3.07
CA ALA A 222 -19.01 -10.70 2.10
C ALA A 222 -17.53 -11.12 1.96
N ALA A 223 -16.62 -10.16 1.80
CA ALA A 223 -15.19 -10.45 1.64
C ALA A 223 -14.57 -11.04 2.92
N SER A 224 -14.97 -10.55 4.10
CA SER A 224 -14.47 -11.10 5.37
C SER A 224 -15.01 -12.51 5.61
N TYR A 225 -16.29 -12.76 5.30
CA TYR A 225 -16.87 -14.10 5.38
C TYR A 225 -16.19 -15.08 4.43
N ALA A 226 -16.00 -14.69 3.17
CA ALA A 226 -15.32 -15.52 2.18
C ALA A 226 -13.89 -15.87 2.58
N THR A 227 -13.14 -14.91 3.14
CA THR A 227 -11.77 -15.14 3.62
C THR A 227 -11.72 -16.08 4.82
N VAL A 228 -12.70 -16.01 5.73
CA VAL A 228 -12.80 -16.97 6.85
C VAL A 228 -13.26 -18.34 6.37
N ALA A 229 -14.15 -18.39 5.38
CA ALA A 229 -14.63 -19.65 4.80
C ALA A 229 -13.52 -20.40 4.07
N SER A 230 -12.60 -19.69 3.39
CA SER A 230 -11.45 -20.31 2.73
C SER A 230 -10.48 -20.95 3.72
N TRP A 231 -10.28 -20.35 4.90
CA TRP A 231 -9.47 -20.96 5.96
C TRP A 231 -9.98 -22.30 6.44
N ASN A 232 -11.30 -22.46 6.50
CA ASN A 232 -11.89 -23.70 6.97
C ASN A 232 -11.72 -24.86 5.97
N GLN A 233 -11.43 -24.57 4.70
CA GLN A 233 -11.19 -25.58 3.67
C GLN A 233 -9.72 -26.03 3.60
N GLU A 234 -8.77 -25.18 4.00
CA GLU A 234 -7.34 -25.49 3.96
C GLU A 234 -6.83 -26.18 5.24
N GLY A 235 -7.58 -26.10 6.34
CA GLY A 235 -7.24 -26.71 7.63
C GLY A 235 -7.79 -28.14 7.87
N GLY A 236 -8.27 -28.82 6.82
CA GLY A 236 -8.84 -30.18 6.87
C GLY A 236 -7.91 -31.24 6.30
#